data_AF-A0A1X0NL93-F1
#
_entry.id   AF-A0A1X0NL93-F1
#
_cell.length_a   1.000
_cell.length_b   1.000
_cell.length_c   1.000
_cell.angle_alpha   90.00
_cell.angle_beta   90.00
_cell.angle_gamma   90.00
#
_symmetry.space_group_name_H-M   'P 1'
#
loop_
_entity.id
_entity.type
_entity.pdbx_description
1 polymer ?
#
loop_
_entity_poly.entity_id
_entity_poly.type
_entity_poly.pdbx_seq_one_letter_code
_entity_poly.pdbx_strand_id
1 'polypeptide(L)'
;MYGWGALLFKDSGEVLAAGGAWRRSPEMISQAEARAVHLALREFNMHLAGPLDIRVDNTTVMNIMQKKNTHSEVLVAEVGAIEKVLRSHGISATWSYVSSEHNPAHRISRGEHIKQLDVAKGWNLRWGEREAG
;
A
#
# COMPACT_ATOMS: atom_id res chain seq x y z
N MET A 1 -1.90 2.63 16.25
CA MET A 1 -2.40 3.07 14.93
C MET A 1 -3.89 3.35 15.06
N TYR A 2 -4.37 4.51 14.59
CA TYR A 2 -5.80 4.84 14.58
C TYR A 2 -6.53 4.09 13.45
N GLY A 3 -5.79 3.83 12.37
CA GLY A 3 -6.29 3.22 11.16
C GLY A 3 -5.14 2.61 10.34
N TRP A 4 -5.48 2.02 9.20
CA TRP A 4 -4.53 1.88 8.11
C TRP A 4 -4.61 3.12 7.22
N GLY A 5 -3.75 3.23 6.22
CA GLY A 5 -3.89 4.22 5.18
C GLY A 5 -3.58 3.59 3.84
N ALA A 6 -4.38 3.89 2.83
CA ALA A 6 -4.02 3.64 1.44
C ALA A 6 -4.67 4.65 0.53
N LEU A 7 -4.03 4.86 -0.62
CA LEU A 7 -4.51 5.69 -1.72
C LEU A 7 -4.28 4.93 -3.03
N LEU A 8 -5.30 4.89 -3.87
CA LEU A 8 -5.20 4.40 -5.24
C LEU A 8 -5.25 5.56 -6.20
N PHE A 9 -4.27 5.65 -7.10
CA PHE A 9 -4.17 6.71 -8.10
C PHE A 9 -4.40 6.13 -9.50
N LYS A 10 -5.03 6.92 -10.39
CA LYS A 10 -4.90 6.73 -11.84
C LYS A 10 -3.54 7.19 -12.32
N ASP A 11 -3.18 6.72 -13.51
CA ASP A 11 -2.09 7.29 -14.31
C ASP A 11 -2.26 8.80 -14.60
N SER A 12 -3.46 9.37 -14.47
CA SER A 12 -3.66 10.82 -14.58
C SER A 12 -3.32 11.60 -13.30
N GLY A 13 -3.05 10.91 -12.18
CA GLY A 13 -2.83 11.51 -10.87
C GLY A 13 -4.10 11.74 -10.04
N GLU A 14 -5.26 11.42 -10.62
CA GLU A 14 -6.53 11.43 -9.89
C GLU A 14 -6.54 10.32 -8.81
N VAL A 15 -6.98 10.66 -7.60
CA VAL A 15 -7.22 9.68 -6.53
C VAL A 15 -8.55 8.97 -6.81
N LEU A 16 -8.49 7.67 -7.03
CA LEU A 16 -9.66 6.81 -7.23
C LEU A 16 -10.30 6.37 -5.94
N ALA A 17 -9.47 6.04 -4.95
CA ALA A 17 -9.93 5.51 -3.70
C ALA A 17 -8.95 5.86 -2.58
N ALA A 18 -9.48 6.02 -1.38
CA ALA A 18 -8.72 6.18 -0.15
C ALA A 18 -9.41 5.38 0.97
N GLY A 19 -8.63 4.80 1.88
CA GLY A 19 -9.18 3.93 2.92
C GLY A 19 -8.28 3.87 4.15
N GLY A 20 -8.86 3.58 5.31
CA GLY A 20 -8.09 3.59 6.54
C GLY A 20 -8.71 3.12 7.85
N ALA A 21 -9.91 2.52 7.86
CA ALA A 21 -10.52 2.11 9.12
C ALA A 21 -10.12 0.68 9.54
N TRP A 22 -9.52 0.49 10.72
CA TRP A 22 -9.31 -0.85 11.27
C TRP A 22 -10.62 -1.47 11.75
N ARG A 23 -10.89 -2.72 11.34
CA ARG A 23 -11.86 -3.57 12.06
C ARG A 23 -11.27 -4.19 13.32
N ARG A 24 -10.00 -4.62 13.23
CA ARG A 24 -9.19 -5.12 14.34
C ARG A 24 -7.76 -4.63 14.17
N SER A 25 -7.25 -3.91 15.18
CA SER A 25 -5.90 -3.39 15.14
C SER A 25 -4.87 -4.55 15.14
N PRO A 26 -3.85 -4.48 14.29
CA PRO A 26 -2.70 -5.38 14.30
C PRO A 26 -1.81 -5.13 15.53
N GLU A 27 -1.04 -6.14 15.93
CA GLU A 27 -0.15 -6.08 17.10
C GLU A 27 1.27 -5.65 16.73
N MET A 28 1.70 -5.93 15.49
CA MET A 28 3.03 -5.58 14.97
C MET A 28 2.92 -4.58 13.81
N ILE A 29 3.91 -3.69 13.70
CA ILE A 29 3.97 -2.69 12.61
C ILE A 29 4.02 -3.37 11.24
N SER A 30 4.93 -4.34 11.02
CA SER A 30 5.01 -5.01 9.71
C SER A 30 3.74 -5.80 9.37
N GLN A 31 3.04 -6.35 10.37
CA GLN A 31 1.71 -6.94 10.15
C GLN A 31 0.70 -5.87 9.76
N ALA A 32 0.74 -4.70 10.41
CA ALA A 32 -0.14 -3.60 10.09
C ALA A 32 0.02 -3.12 8.66
N GLU A 33 1.26 -2.98 8.21
CA GLU A 33 1.59 -2.53 6.87
C GLU A 33 1.16 -3.55 5.81
N ALA A 34 1.44 -4.84 6.03
CA ALA A 34 0.95 -5.90 5.13
C ALA A 34 -0.59 -5.95 5.12
N ARG A 35 -1.23 -5.85 6.28
CA ARG A 35 -2.69 -5.85 6.40
C ARG A 35 -3.30 -4.62 5.73
N ALA A 36 -2.69 -3.45 5.83
CA ALA A 36 -3.14 -2.24 5.17
C ALA A 36 -3.22 -2.45 3.65
N VAL A 37 -2.20 -3.09 3.05
CA VAL A 37 -2.21 -3.43 1.62
C VAL A 37 -3.30 -4.44 1.27
N HIS A 38 -3.43 -5.52 2.05
CA HIS A 38 -4.51 -6.50 1.85
C HIS A 38 -5.90 -5.83 1.90
N LEU A 39 -6.15 -4.98 2.90
CA LEU A 39 -7.42 -4.25 3.03
C LEU A 39 -7.64 -3.31 1.86
N ALA A 40 -6.63 -2.53 1.45
CA ALA A 40 -6.70 -1.66 0.29
C ALA A 40 -7.06 -2.42 -0.99
N LEU A 41 -6.38 -3.54 -1.27
CA LEU A 41 -6.66 -4.35 -2.45
C LEU A 41 -8.08 -4.94 -2.43
N ARG A 42 -8.57 -5.35 -1.26
CA ARG A 42 -9.91 -5.90 -1.13
C ARG A 42 -10.99 -4.84 -1.27
N GLU A 43 -10.79 -3.67 -0.66
CA GLU A 43 -11.77 -2.59 -0.64
C GLU A 43 -11.79 -1.78 -1.94
N PHE A 44 -10.66 -1.68 -2.63
CA PHE A 44 -10.57 -0.97 -3.91
C PHE A 44 -10.82 -1.87 -5.12
N ASN A 45 -11.32 -3.10 -4.91
CA ASN A 45 -11.42 -4.14 -5.94
C ASN A 45 -12.10 -3.68 -7.25
N MET A 46 -13.14 -2.85 -7.17
CA MET A 46 -13.86 -2.31 -8.34
C MET A 46 -13.01 -1.37 -9.21
N HIS A 47 -11.92 -0.84 -8.66
CA HIS A 47 -11.01 0.10 -9.31
C HIS A 47 -9.71 -0.55 -9.78
N LEU A 48 -9.44 -1.80 -9.39
CA LEU A 48 -8.21 -2.47 -9.76
C LEU A 48 -8.29 -3.01 -11.19
N ALA A 49 -7.44 -2.49 -12.06
CA ALA A 49 -7.28 -2.96 -13.44
C ALA A 49 -5.82 -2.90 -13.87
N GLY A 50 -5.39 -3.90 -14.64
CA GLY A 50 -4.03 -3.95 -15.18
C GLY A 50 -2.94 -4.18 -14.12
N PRO A 51 -1.66 -3.93 -14.47
CA PRO A 51 -0.56 -3.99 -13.53
C PRO A 51 -0.67 -2.89 -12.46
N LEU A 52 -0.23 -3.19 -11.23
CA LEU A 52 -0.28 -2.26 -10.10
C LEU A 52 1.11 -1.98 -9.52
N ASP A 53 1.49 -0.71 -9.40
CA ASP A 53 2.67 -0.31 -8.62
C ASP A 53 2.27 -0.07 -7.16
N ILE A 54 2.71 -0.95 -6.26
CA ILE A 54 2.44 -0.84 -4.83
C ILE A 54 3.67 -0.28 -4.12
N ARG A 55 3.49 0.87 -3.46
CA ARG A 55 4.54 1.51 -2.65
C ARG A 55 4.21 1.41 -1.17
N VAL A 56 5.17 0.93 -0.38
CA VAL A 56 5.04 0.83 1.08
C VAL A 56 6.26 1.44 1.77
N ASP A 57 6.08 2.00 2.97
CA ASP A 57 7.19 2.55 3.76
C ASP A 57 7.78 1.54 4.75
N ASN A 58 7.27 0.31 4.75
CA ASN A 58 7.82 -0.78 5.52
C ASN A 58 8.75 -1.65 4.66
N THR A 59 10.06 -1.51 4.88
CA THR A 59 11.09 -2.26 4.15
C THR A 59 10.95 -3.77 4.32
N THR A 60 10.48 -4.26 5.48
CA THR A 60 10.22 -5.69 5.69
C THR A 60 9.13 -6.19 4.76
N VAL A 61 7.98 -5.52 4.70
CA VAL A 61 6.87 -5.91 3.79
C VAL A 61 7.32 -5.84 2.33
N MET A 62 7.97 -4.75 1.93
CA MET A 62 8.51 -4.60 0.56
C MET A 62 9.43 -5.77 0.18
N ASN A 63 10.41 -6.09 1.02
CA ASN A 63 11.35 -7.19 0.77
C ASN A 63 10.66 -8.55 0.70
N ILE A 64 9.70 -8.81 1.57
CA ILE A 64 8.94 -10.07 1.57
C ILE A 64 8.14 -10.19 0.27
N MET A 65 7.47 -9.13 -0.17
CA MET A 65 6.67 -9.17 -1.40
C MET A 65 7.54 -9.30 -2.67
N GLN A 66 8.73 -8.70 -2.68
CA GLN A 66 9.67 -8.87 -3.79
C GLN A 66 10.30 -10.27 -3.84
N LYS A 67 10.75 -10.79 -2.69
CA LYS A 67 11.52 -12.03 -2.60
C LYS A 67 10.67 -13.27 -2.34
N LYS A 68 9.40 -13.07 -1.97
CA LYS A 68 8.45 -14.11 -1.53
C LYS A 68 8.99 -14.99 -0.40
N ASN A 69 9.71 -14.38 0.54
CA ASN A 69 10.36 -15.11 1.63
C ASN A 69 10.11 -14.43 2.98
N THR A 70 9.49 -15.17 3.91
CA THR A 70 9.37 -14.84 5.33
C THR A 70 9.15 -16.10 6.15
N HIS A 71 9.69 -16.14 7.37
CA HIS A 71 9.48 -17.22 8.33
C HIS A 71 8.52 -16.83 9.48
N SER A 72 8.01 -15.59 9.49
CA SER A 72 7.05 -15.15 10.50
C SER A 72 5.64 -15.60 10.12
N GLU A 73 5.03 -16.48 10.91
CA GLU A 73 3.67 -17.01 10.66
C GLU A 73 2.62 -15.91 10.46
N VAL A 74 2.70 -14.84 11.27
CA VAL A 74 1.78 -13.70 11.18
C VAL A 74 1.91 -12.97 9.84
N LEU A 75 3.14 -12.82 9.32
CA LEU A 75 3.37 -12.19 8.03
C LEU A 75 3.03 -13.13 6.86
N VAL A 76 3.25 -14.45 7.02
CA VAL A 76 2.82 -15.45 6.03
C VAL A 76 1.32 -15.34 5.77
N ALA A 77 0.50 -15.19 6.82
CA ALA A 77 -0.94 -15.05 6.69
C ALA A 77 -1.36 -13.80 5.87
N GLU A 78 -0.75 -12.64 6.16
CA GLU A 78 -1.07 -11.39 5.44
C GLU A 78 -0.56 -11.44 3.98
N VAL A 79 0.65 -11.93 3.76
CA VAL A 79 1.23 -12.07 2.41
C VAL A 79 0.39 -13.02 1.55
N GLY A 80 -0.01 -14.18 2.11
CA GLY A 80 -0.89 -15.12 1.42
C GLY A 80 -2.26 -14.51 1.09
N ALA A 81 -2.79 -13.63 1.95
CA ALA A 81 -4.02 -12.91 1.68
C ALA A 81 -3.85 -11.89 0.54
N ILE A 82 -2.76 -11.12 0.51
CA ILE A 82 -2.42 -10.19 -0.58
C ILE A 82 -2.32 -10.97 -1.91
N GLU A 83 -1.50 -12.02 -1.95
CA GLU A 83 -1.29 -12.82 -3.17
C GLU A 83 -2.59 -13.45 -3.67
N LYS A 84 -3.48 -13.88 -2.77
CA LYS A 84 -4.80 -14.41 -3.12
C LYS A 84 -5.65 -13.35 -3.81
N VAL A 85 -5.69 -12.13 -3.29
CA VAL A 85 -6.45 -11.04 -3.90
C VAL A 85 -5.89 -10.69 -5.29
N LEU A 86 -4.57 -10.50 -5.41
CA LEU A 86 -3.92 -10.19 -6.68
C LEU A 86 -4.20 -11.28 -7.74
N ARG A 87 -4.02 -12.55 -7.38
CA ARG A 87 -4.30 -13.68 -8.29
C ARG A 87 -5.76 -13.76 -8.70
N SER A 88 -6.71 -13.53 -7.76
CA SER A 88 -8.13 -13.58 -8.07
C SER A 88 -8.59 -12.49 -9.06
N HIS A 89 -7.86 -11.37 -9.13
CA HIS A 89 -8.13 -10.28 -10.06
C HIS A 89 -7.20 -10.30 -11.29
N GLY A 90 -6.31 -11.28 -11.41
CA GLY A 90 -5.34 -11.35 -12.51
C GLY A 90 -4.34 -10.18 -12.54
N ILE A 91 -4.07 -9.56 -11.39
CA ILE A 91 -3.20 -8.38 -11.27
C ILE A 91 -1.75 -8.82 -11.10
N SER A 92 -0.88 -8.26 -11.93
CA SER A 92 0.57 -8.28 -11.70
C SER A 92 0.96 -7.05 -10.90
N ALA A 93 1.63 -7.22 -9.76
CA ALA A 93 2.04 -6.11 -8.91
C ALA A 93 3.56 -5.95 -8.85
N THR A 94 4.05 -4.71 -8.95
CA THR A 94 5.41 -4.32 -8.59
C THR A 94 5.42 -3.74 -7.18
N TRP A 95 6.56 -3.86 -6.49
CA TRP A 95 6.71 -3.44 -5.10
C TRP A 95 7.92 -2.54 -4.96
N SER A 96 7.72 -1.34 -4.40
CA SER A 96 8.79 -0.39 -4.16
C SER A 96 8.67 0.25 -2.77
N TYR A 97 9.79 0.75 -2.27
CA TYR A 97 9.84 1.49 -1.02
C TYR A 97 9.51 2.97 -1.26
N VAL A 98 8.80 3.58 -0.33
CA VAL A 98 8.62 5.04 -0.22
C VAL A 98 8.94 5.47 1.20
N SER A 99 9.66 6.58 1.42
CA SER A 99 9.86 7.07 2.79
C SER A 99 8.54 7.56 3.38
N SER A 100 8.31 7.32 4.67
CA SER A 100 7.04 7.70 5.34
C SER A 100 6.69 9.19 5.21
N GLU A 101 7.70 10.07 5.05
CA GLU A 101 7.49 11.51 4.85
C GLU A 101 6.87 11.84 3.47
N HIS A 102 7.09 10.97 2.47
CA HIS A 102 6.56 11.06 1.11
C HIS A 102 5.34 10.16 0.89
N ASN A 103 5.05 9.26 1.84
CA ASN A 103 3.90 8.35 1.76
C ASN A 103 2.60 9.11 2.10
N PRO A 104 1.69 9.34 1.13
CA PRO A 104 0.47 10.10 1.38
C PRO A 104 -0.53 9.35 2.26
N ALA A 105 -0.39 8.03 2.39
CA ALA A 105 -1.23 7.19 3.24
C ALA A 105 -0.94 7.39 4.74
N HIS A 106 0.22 7.94 5.11
CA HIS A 106 0.67 8.07 6.49
C HIS A 106 -0.27 8.88 7.38
N ARG A 107 -0.91 9.91 6.82
CA ARG A 107 -1.87 10.75 7.55
C ARG A 107 -3.21 10.04 7.75
N ILE A 108 -3.62 9.24 6.78
CA ILE A 108 -4.85 8.44 6.87
C ILE A 108 -4.74 7.41 8.00
N SER A 109 -3.59 6.74 8.14
CA SER A 109 -3.35 5.77 9.23
C SER A 109 -3.37 6.39 10.63
N ARG A 110 -3.22 7.72 10.70
CA ARG A 110 -3.33 8.54 11.91
C ARG A 110 -4.75 9.09 12.14
N GLY A 111 -5.71 8.78 11.28
CA GLY A 111 -7.07 9.31 11.34
C GLY A 111 -7.17 10.76 10.90
N GLU A 112 -6.15 11.27 10.18
CA GLU A 112 -6.15 12.65 9.70
C GLU A 112 -6.71 12.77 8.28
N HIS A 113 -7.27 13.93 7.97
CA HIS A 113 -7.70 14.26 6.61
C HIS A 113 -6.51 14.45 5.66
N ILE A 114 -6.63 13.89 4.46
CA ILE A 114 -5.69 14.08 3.34
C ILE A 114 -5.68 15.54 2.92
N LYS A 115 -4.49 16.11 2.71
CA LYS A 115 -4.30 17.45 2.14
C LYS A 115 -3.92 17.36 0.66
N GLN A 116 -4.10 18.46 -0.07
CA GLN A 116 -3.63 18.58 -1.46
C GLN A 116 -2.13 18.25 -1.61
N LEU A 117 -1.31 18.62 -0.63
CA LEU A 117 0.12 18.27 -0.62
C LEU A 117 0.36 16.76 -0.59
N ASP A 118 -0.47 15.99 0.12
CA ASP A 118 -0.35 14.54 0.18
C ASP A 118 -0.69 13.93 -1.19
N VAL A 119 -1.76 14.42 -1.84
CA VAL A 119 -2.12 14.01 -3.21
C VAL A 119 -0.97 14.32 -4.18
N ALA A 120 -0.36 15.50 -4.08
CA ALA A 120 0.78 15.89 -4.90
C ALA A 120 2.02 15.00 -4.66
N LYS A 121 2.30 14.62 -3.41
CA LYS A 121 3.37 13.65 -3.09
C LYS A 121 3.10 12.31 -3.76
N GLY A 122 1.88 11.77 -3.62
CA GLY A 122 1.48 10.52 -4.26
C GLY A 122 1.63 10.56 -5.78
N TRP A 123 1.25 11.69 -6.40
CA TRP A 123 1.45 11.90 -7.82
C TRP A 123 2.93 11.94 -8.23
N ASN A 124 3.76 12.65 -7.48
CA ASN A 124 5.19 12.79 -7.77
C ASN A 124 5.95 11.45 -7.65
N LEU A 125 5.47 10.52 -6.82
CA LEU A 125 6.05 9.18 -6.74
C LEU A 125 6.01 8.46 -8.10
N ARG A 126 5.03 8.74 -8.97
CA ARG A 126 5.02 8.21 -10.34
C ARG A 126 6.28 8.58 -11.13
N TRP A 127 6.85 9.76 -10.87
CA TRP A 127 7.90 10.37 -11.68
C TRP A 127 9.32 10.19 -11.12
N GLY A 128 9.50 9.76 -9.87
CA GLY A 128 10.82 9.38 -9.30
C GLY A 128 10.88 7.87 -9.02
N GLU A 129 11.73 7.06 -9.66
CA GLU A 129 13.21 7.12 -9.82
C GLU A 129 13.74 7.45 -11.25
N ARG A 130 13.57 8.67 -11.79
CA ARG A 130 14.28 9.11 -13.01
C ARG A 130 15.18 10.34 -12.86
N GLU A 131 15.22 10.95 -11.68
CA GLU A 131 16.05 12.15 -11.43
C GLU A 131 17.22 11.92 -10.46
N ALA A 132 17.51 10.66 -10.09
CA ALA A 132 18.82 10.30 -9.56
C ALA A 132 19.74 9.95 -10.74
N GLY A 133 20.17 10.99 -11.46
CA GLY A 133 21.25 10.91 -12.46
C GLY A 133 22.63 10.83 -11.80
#